data_AF-A8PWT4-F1
#
_entry.id   AF-A8PWT4-F1
#
_cell.length_a   1.000
_cell.length_b   1.000
_cell.length_c   1.000
_cell.angle_alpha   90.00
_cell.angle_beta   90.00
_cell.angle_gamma   90.00
#
_symmetry.space_group_name_H-M   'P 1'
#
loop_
_entity.id
_entity.type
_entity.pdbx_description
1 polymer ?
#
loop_
_entity_poly.entity_id
_entity_poly.type
_entity_poly.pdbx_seq_one_letter_code
_entity_poly.pdbx_strand_id
1 'polypeptide(L)'
;MSSRLGPVLRRRDMVLGRAANRGRHMSDDTAYHREEDHDRKWLRELELERQQERERSHRRAHPQMTNSMVSGRAKPVQFVQAHAGKGAVFNYSSRHRRPEADKKTLQDPEILARRNRAPGKPNLPFPEQHTFSLPSSSFNASSWVSSGVAPPLAGRSAAGIGEGWVGMKIQHKPTALIMPGQGSQYVTMARDLYESFATARRVWEEAEECITAFIMARPLDNMHPDPLRTAFEAHLARDQALEESVRSAPRSLKPGWLCDLVFRGSQLELTRSENAMPAILTVTLSFLAVLRQEFEIDFVKDHMSWIAGHGSGIYAALVATGAIEPMDALRAMRYRGLAAMNCLMTHPVLFPDGCEPPASMYETWAFANVSSGKGSNLVLDEEEAQSPDDTKYTDWRGTQVSAIVVRPGQLERALNEVQSVQAEIHAGRVPGIARDEFVETSHVNSQLQIVLAGTTVGVNYACDRLRFKGIGAHAVNLPMSGPYNTSFVETGSRAFAGLVDVMPLHEPCRDVKVVSSVDGRIFDNVEDIRDDLRVALSTPVRWLNSIDTLVKEGARRFVCLGPSRAIAQQLSRELALRERAQGRDGLAGNCADDPESLAFEVWSVATAEGVEQLVSSLRSLRSA
;
A
#
# COMPACT_ATOMS: atom_id res chain seq x y z
N MET A 1 71.30 23.72 -18.38
CA MET A 1 72.20 22.59 -18.72
C MET A 1 71.49 21.32 -18.25
N SER A 2 71.32 20.24 -19.03
CA SER A 2 72.29 19.46 -19.84
C SER A 2 73.23 18.63 -18.96
N SER A 3 73.41 17.30 -19.11
CA SER A 3 72.79 16.35 -20.07
C SER A 3 73.27 14.89 -19.91
N ARG A 4 72.40 13.92 -20.29
CA ARG A 4 72.72 12.59 -20.89
C ARG A 4 73.40 11.56 -19.93
N LEU A 5 73.48 10.24 -20.20
CA LEU A 5 73.48 9.44 -21.46
C LEU A 5 72.58 8.18 -21.44
N GLY A 6 72.30 7.62 -22.63
CA GLY A 6 71.77 6.25 -22.88
C GLY A 6 72.90 5.28 -23.32
N PRO A 7 72.79 4.40 -24.36
CA PRO A 7 71.71 4.29 -25.39
C PRO A 7 71.32 2.85 -25.93
N VAL A 8 70.02 2.51 -26.08
CA VAL A 8 69.30 2.30 -27.39
C VAL A 8 69.37 0.88 -28.06
N LEU A 9 68.46 0.62 -29.04
CA LEU A 9 68.25 -0.57 -29.93
C LEU A 9 67.31 -1.68 -29.38
N ARG A 10 66.62 -2.56 -30.14
CA ARG A 10 65.89 -2.60 -31.46
C ARG A 10 64.87 -3.78 -31.36
N ARG A 11 63.66 -3.83 -31.95
CA ARG A 11 63.18 -3.94 -33.36
C ARG A 11 63.71 -5.18 -34.14
N ARG A 12 62.94 -5.89 -34.99
CA ARG A 12 61.76 -5.50 -35.81
C ARG A 12 60.84 -6.67 -36.29
N ASP A 13 59.81 -6.31 -37.07
CA ASP A 13 58.57 -7.01 -37.50
C ASP A 13 58.66 -8.10 -38.60
N MET A 14 57.58 -8.92 -38.70
CA MET A 14 56.99 -9.63 -39.89
C MET A 14 57.75 -10.72 -40.68
N VAL A 15 57.01 -11.80 -41.07
CA VAL A 15 56.76 -12.27 -42.47
C VAL A 15 55.80 -13.49 -42.52
N LEU A 16 55.16 -13.74 -43.67
CA LEU A 16 54.19 -14.84 -43.95
C LEU A 16 54.85 -16.15 -44.46
N GLY A 17 54.16 -17.29 -44.34
CA GLY A 17 54.53 -18.55 -45.03
C GLY A 17 53.43 -19.63 -45.03
N ARG A 18 53.27 -20.38 -46.13
CA ARG A 18 52.30 -21.49 -46.32
C ARG A 18 53.02 -22.81 -46.65
N ALA A 19 52.62 -23.93 -46.03
CA ALA A 19 52.53 -25.30 -46.59
C ALA A 19 52.25 -26.33 -45.46
N ALA A 20 51.77 -27.57 -45.62
CA ALA A 20 50.80 -28.23 -46.52
C ALA A 20 51.16 -29.73 -46.73
N ASN A 21 50.50 -30.64 -45.98
CA ASN A 21 50.30 -32.08 -46.29
C ASN A 21 49.23 -32.59 -45.29
N ARG A 22 48.11 -33.27 -45.62
CA ARG A 22 47.78 -34.41 -46.52
C ARG A 22 48.06 -35.80 -45.91
N GLY A 23 47.00 -36.50 -45.51
CA GLY A 23 46.99 -37.91 -45.07
C GLY A 23 45.58 -38.50 -45.01
N ARG A 24 45.29 -39.40 -45.95
CA ARG A 24 44.14 -40.32 -46.23
C ARG A 24 43.28 -40.81 -45.04
N HIS A 25 42.14 -41.51 -45.20
CA HIS A 25 40.97 -41.60 -46.13
C HIS A 25 40.21 -42.92 -45.80
N MET A 26 39.00 -43.12 -46.38
CA MET A 26 38.06 -44.27 -46.17
C MET A 26 37.28 -44.29 -44.85
N SER A 27 36.07 -44.86 -44.75
CA SER A 27 34.82 -44.87 -45.57
C SER A 27 33.85 -45.87 -44.92
N ASP A 28 32.52 -45.65 -45.04
CA ASP A 28 31.53 -46.66 -45.49
C ASP A 28 30.08 -46.25 -45.13
N ASP A 29 29.21 -46.22 -46.14
CA ASP A 29 27.80 -45.85 -46.02
C ASP A 29 26.90 -47.08 -45.77
N THR A 30 26.38 -47.25 -44.54
CA THR A 30 25.41 -48.32 -44.22
C THR A 30 24.28 -47.92 -43.26
N ALA A 31 24.22 -46.68 -42.77
CA ALA A 31 23.26 -46.27 -41.73
C ALA A 31 21.90 -45.74 -42.26
N TYR A 32 21.86 -45.15 -43.47
CA TYR A 32 20.78 -44.20 -43.85
C TYR A 32 19.49 -44.81 -44.45
N HIS A 33 19.31 -46.14 -44.40
CA HIS A 33 18.18 -46.84 -45.04
C HIS A 33 17.40 -47.76 -44.09
N ARG A 34 17.17 -47.32 -42.83
CA ARG A 34 16.28 -48.03 -41.88
C ARG A 34 15.22 -47.18 -41.17
N GLU A 35 15.29 -45.86 -41.24
CA GLU A 35 14.31 -44.99 -40.55
C GLU A 35 13.12 -44.61 -41.45
N GLU A 36 13.32 -44.31 -42.75
CA GLU A 36 12.24 -43.86 -43.65
C GLU A 36 11.06 -44.85 -43.85
N ASP A 37 11.29 -46.16 -43.71
CA ASP A 37 10.23 -47.17 -43.88
C ASP A 37 9.32 -47.31 -42.65
N HIS A 38 9.76 -46.86 -41.47
CA HIS A 38 8.98 -47.02 -40.24
C HIS A 38 7.84 -45.99 -40.15
N ASP A 39 8.14 -44.72 -40.43
CA ASP A 39 7.14 -43.63 -40.43
C ASP A 39 6.08 -43.81 -41.53
N ARG A 40 6.49 -44.31 -42.71
CA ARG A 40 5.60 -44.58 -43.85
C ARG A 40 4.62 -45.73 -43.63
N LYS A 41 4.80 -46.50 -42.55
CA LYS A 41 3.84 -47.52 -42.09
C LYS A 41 2.86 -46.93 -41.08
N TRP A 42 3.36 -46.26 -40.05
CA TRP A 42 2.57 -45.67 -38.97
C TRP A 42 1.50 -44.67 -39.48
N LEU A 43 1.86 -43.84 -40.46
CA LEU A 43 0.92 -42.88 -41.06
C LEU A 43 -0.31 -43.53 -41.72
N ARG A 44 -0.19 -44.75 -42.26
CA ARG A 44 -1.31 -45.44 -42.93
C ARG A 44 -2.29 -46.08 -41.95
N GLU A 45 -1.78 -46.52 -40.80
CA GLU A 45 -2.60 -47.10 -39.73
C GLU A 45 -3.50 -46.00 -39.13
N LEU A 46 -2.96 -44.79 -38.93
CA LEU A 46 -3.71 -43.59 -38.48
C LEU A 46 -4.82 -43.12 -39.44
N GLU A 47 -4.63 -43.25 -40.76
CA GLU A 47 -5.68 -42.88 -41.72
C GLU A 47 -6.81 -43.92 -41.78
N LEU A 48 -6.49 -45.20 -41.58
CA LEU A 48 -7.48 -46.29 -41.49
C LEU A 48 -8.40 -46.15 -40.27
N GLU A 49 -7.87 -45.82 -39.09
CA GLU A 49 -8.69 -45.58 -37.89
C GLU A 49 -9.66 -44.41 -38.08
N ARG A 50 -9.16 -43.27 -38.58
CA ARG A 50 -9.96 -42.07 -38.87
C ARG A 50 -11.07 -42.32 -39.89
N GLN A 51 -10.89 -43.26 -40.81
CA GLN A 51 -11.92 -43.65 -41.77
C GLN A 51 -13.02 -44.48 -41.10
N GLN A 52 -12.67 -45.40 -40.19
CA GLN A 52 -13.65 -46.21 -39.44
C GLN A 52 -14.48 -45.39 -38.44
N GLU A 53 -13.90 -44.36 -37.80
CA GLU A 53 -14.66 -43.47 -36.91
C GLU A 53 -15.69 -42.62 -37.66
N ARG A 54 -15.35 -42.15 -38.86
CA ARG A 54 -16.27 -41.40 -39.73
C ARG A 54 -17.52 -42.23 -40.08
N GLU A 55 -17.37 -43.52 -40.39
CA GLU A 55 -18.52 -44.40 -40.67
C GLU A 55 -19.39 -44.67 -39.43
N ARG A 56 -18.80 -44.73 -38.22
CA ARG A 56 -19.55 -44.93 -36.96
C ARG A 56 -20.44 -43.74 -36.60
N SER A 57 -20.03 -42.52 -36.95
CA SER A 57 -20.75 -41.28 -36.59
C SER A 57 -22.05 -41.02 -37.37
N HIS A 58 -22.32 -41.74 -38.46
CA HIS A 58 -23.52 -41.54 -39.30
C HIS A 58 -24.78 -42.33 -38.85
N ARG A 59 -24.79 -42.95 -37.66
CA ARG A 59 -25.91 -43.79 -37.19
C ARG A 59 -26.41 -43.47 -35.77
N ARG A 60 -27.12 -42.35 -35.60
CA ARG A 60 -28.19 -42.15 -34.59
C ARG A 60 -28.97 -40.85 -34.88
N ALA A 61 -30.26 -40.97 -35.17
CA ALA A 61 -31.16 -39.84 -35.43
C ALA A 61 -31.98 -39.47 -34.17
N HIS A 62 -32.36 -38.19 -34.04
CA HIS A 62 -33.22 -37.71 -32.96
C HIS A 62 -34.68 -38.16 -33.10
N PRO A 63 -35.38 -38.31 -31.96
CA PRO A 63 -36.80 -38.00 -31.85
C PRO A 63 -37.06 -36.77 -30.94
N GLN A 64 -37.73 -35.79 -31.55
CA GLN A 64 -38.53 -34.67 -31.03
C GLN A 64 -38.84 -34.61 -29.51
N MET A 65 -38.66 -33.42 -28.93
CA MET A 65 -39.32 -33.03 -27.67
C MET A 65 -40.77 -32.55 -27.93
N THR A 66 -41.65 -32.70 -26.93
CA THR A 66 -42.99 -32.10 -26.91
C THR A 66 -43.19 -31.24 -25.65
N ASN A 67 -43.95 -30.16 -25.80
CA ASN A 67 -44.23 -29.21 -24.70
C ASN A 67 -45.32 -29.73 -23.76
N SER A 68 -45.16 -29.51 -22.45
CA SER A 68 -46.29 -29.21 -21.56
C SER A 68 -45.85 -28.44 -20.31
N MET A 69 -46.80 -27.74 -19.70
CA MET A 69 -46.65 -26.94 -18.46
C MET A 69 -47.05 -27.76 -17.22
N VAL A 70 -46.77 -27.26 -16.00
CA VAL A 70 -47.81 -26.90 -15.00
C VAL A 70 -47.20 -26.39 -13.67
N SER A 71 -47.81 -25.32 -13.15
CA SER A 71 -47.72 -24.66 -11.82
C SER A 71 -46.65 -25.03 -10.76
N GLY A 72 -45.88 -24.02 -10.32
CA GLY A 72 -46.28 -23.26 -9.11
C GLY A 72 -45.58 -23.53 -7.77
N ARG A 73 -44.61 -22.67 -7.42
CA ARG A 73 -44.44 -21.98 -6.10
C ARG A 73 -43.25 -21.00 -6.13
N ALA A 74 -43.31 -19.96 -5.29
CA ALA A 74 -42.25 -19.00 -4.93
C ALA A 74 -41.26 -18.52 -6.02
N LYS A 75 -41.33 -17.24 -6.41
CA LYS A 75 -40.24 -16.60 -7.18
C LYS A 75 -38.97 -16.48 -6.32
N PRO A 76 -37.79 -16.98 -6.76
CA PRO A 76 -36.52 -16.58 -6.18
C PRO A 76 -36.24 -15.10 -6.51
N VAL A 77 -35.41 -14.45 -5.69
CA VAL A 77 -35.04 -13.03 -5.88
C VAL A 77 -34.24 -12.85 -7.17
N GLN A 78 -34.78 -12.06 -8.11
CA GLN A 78 -34.00 -11.56 -9.23
C GLN A 78 -33.08 -10.44 -8.74
N PHE A 79 -31.78 -10.68 -8.74
CA PHE A 79 -30.79 -9.62 -8.60
C PHE A 79 -30.91 -8.67 -9.81
N VAL A 80 -31.19 -7.39 -9.56
CA VAL A 80 -31.14 -6.37 -10.62
C VAL A 80 -29.69 -6.16 -11.01
N GLN A 81 -29.38 -6.35 -12.30
CA GLN A 81 -28.04 -6.34 -12.85
C GLN A 81 -27.50 -4.90 -12.96
N ALA A 82 -27.04 -4.35 -11.83
CA ALA A 82 -26.36 -3.06 -11.78
C ALA A 82 -24.99 -3.12 -12.48
N HIS A 83 -24.59 -2.04 -13.16
CA HIS A 83 -23.34 -1.99 -13.91
C HIS A 83 -22.12 -2.23 -13.01
N ALA A 84 -21.20 -3.08 -13.49
CA ALA A 84 -20.04 -3.52 -12.74
C ALA A 84 -19.04 -2.39 -12.47
N GLY A 85 -18.93 -1.97 -11.21
CA GLY A 85 -17.75 -1.27 -10.71
C GLY A 85 -16.58 -2.24 -10.62
N LYS A 86 -15.38 -1.83 -11.08
CA LYS A 86 -14.16 -2.63 -10.94
C LYS A 86 -13.91 -2.95 -9.47
N GLY A 87 -13.76 -4.24 -9.13
CA GLY A 87 -13.45 -4.71 -7.76
C GLY A 87 -14.54 -5.54 -7.06
N ALA A 88 -15.70 -5.79 -7.68
CA ALA A 88 -16.70 -6.71 -7.11
C ALA A 88 -16.34 -8.19 -7.40
N VAL A 89 -15.95 -8.94 -6.37
CA VAL A 89 -15.78 -10.40 -6.43
C VAL A 89 -17.14 -11.06 -6.22
N PHE A 90 -17.55 -11.93 -7.14
CA PHE A 90 -18.83 -12.66 -7.03
C PHE A 90 -18.65 -13.98 -6.27
N ASN A 91 -19.52 -14.20 -5.28
CA ASN A 91 -19.58 -15.36 -4.38
C ASN A 91 -18.44 -15.45 -3.35
N TYR A 92 -18.78 -15.18 -2.09
CA TYR A 92 -17.96 -15.63 -0.96
C TYR A 92 -18.27 -17.11 -0.69
N SER A 93 -17.21 -17.92 -0.85
CA SER A 93 -17.07 -19.36 -0.67
C SER A 93 -17.91 -20.35 -1.51
N SER A 94 -17.32 -21.55 -1.56
CA SER A 94 -17.83 -22.88 -1.94
C SER A 94 -19.33 -23.06 -2.25
N ARG A 95 -19.61 -23.75 -3.38
CA ARG A 95 -20.94 -24.31 -3.70
C ARG A 95 -20.85 -25.75 -4.16
N HIS A 96 -21.68 -26.62 -3.59
CA HIS A 96 -21.95 -27.95 -4.16
C HIS A 96 -22.83 -27.88 -5.42
N ARG A 97 -22.75 -28.92 -6.25
CA ARG A 97 -23.31 -29.00 -7.61
C ARG A 97 -24.82 -28.78 -7.70
N ARG A 98 -25.25 -28.19 -8.82
CA ARG A 98 -26.54 -28.44 -9.47
C ARG A 98 -26.28 -28.83 -10.94
N PRO A 99 -27.19 -29.57 -11.61
CA PRO A 99 -26.98 -30.01 -12.99
C PRO A 99 -26.99 -28.87 -14.00
N GLU A 100 -26.25 -29.02 -15.09
CA GLU A 100 -26.10 -28.02 -16.14
C GLU A 100 -27.18 -28.12 -17.22
N ALA A 101 -27.57 -26.96 -17.77
CA ALA A 101 -28.27 -26.84 -19.04
C ALA A 101 -27.98 -25.46 -19.68
N ASP A 102 -27.82 -25.44 -21.00
CA ASP A 102 -27.84 -24.26 -21.90
C ASP A 102 -26.93 -23.04 -21.59
N LYS A 103 -25.65 -23.14 -22.00
CA LYS A 103 -24.92 -22.01 -22.60
C LYS A 103 -24.95 -22.16 -24.13
N LYS A 104 -25.63 -21.27 -24.86
CA LYS A 104 -25.62 -21.29 -26.34
C LYS A 104 -25.63 -19.90 -27.00
N THR A 105 -24.72 -19.04 -26.57
CA THR A 105 -24.45 -17.75 -27.21
C THR A 105 -23.02 -17.32 -26.91
N LEU A 106 -22.11 -17.44 -27.90
CA LEU A 106 -20.81 -16.74 -28.05
C LEU A 106 -20.01 -17.35 -29.22
N GLN A 107 -20.41 -17.05 -30.45
CA GLN A 107 -19.63 -17.33 -31.66
C GLN A 107 -19.69 -16.11 -32.59
N ASP A 108 -18.94 -15.07 -32.25
CA ASP A 108 -18.75 -13.88 -33.10
C ASP A 108 -17.43 -14.02 -33.90
N PRO A 109 -17.47 -14.11 -35.23
CA PRO A 109 -16.27 -14.24 -36.06
C PRO A 109 -15.30 -13.05 -35.99
N GLU A 110 -15.76 -11.85 -35.66
CA GLU A 110 -14.90 -10.65 -35.70
C GLU A 110 -13.87 -10.65 -34.56
N ILE A 111 -14.20 -11.28 -33.44
CA ILE A 111 -13.31 -11.43 -32.27
C ILE A 111 -12.14 -12.37 -32.62
N LEU A 112 -12.42 -13.48 -33.30
CA LEU A 112 -11.41 -14.47 -33.72
C LEU A 112 -10.41 -13.88 -34.72
N ALA A 113 -10.88 -13.07 -35.68
CA ALA A 113 -10.03 -12.45 -36.69
C ALA A 113 -8.95 -11.52 -36.11
N ARG A 114 -9.18 -10.91 -34.94
CA ARG A 114 -8.23 -10.02 -34.27
C ARG A 114 -7.14 -10.78 -33.49
N ARG A 115 -7.41 -12.01 -33.04
CA ARG A 115 -6.48 -12.82 -32.22
C ARG A 115 -5.27 -13.33 -33.01
N ASN A 116 -5.41 -13.52 -34.33
CA ASN A 116 -4.41 -14.14 -35.22
C ASN A 116 -3.37 -13.16 -35.82
N ARG A 117 -3.11 -11.99 -35.21
CA ARG A 117 -2.17 -10.97 -35.74
C ARG A 117 -0.97 -10.62 -34.84
N ALA A 118 -0.76 -11.31 -33.72
CA ALA A 118 0.42 -11.13 -32.87
C ALA A 118 1.50 -12.20 -33.16
N PRO A 119 2.75 -11.83 -33.52
CA PRO A 119 3.82 -12.80 -33.73
C PRO A 119 4.41 -13.29 -32.41
N GLY A 120 4.32 -14.58 -32.14
CA GLY A 120 4.89 -15.20 -30.95
C GLY A 120 6.43 -15.32 -31.00
N LYS A 121 7.06 -15.24 -29.82
CA LYS A 121 8.44 -15.70 -29.58
C LYS A 121 8.42 -16.85 -28.57
N PRO A 122 9.33 -17.83 -28.66
CA PRO A 122 9.37 -18.98 -27.76
C PRO A 122 9.90 -18.61 -26.36
N ASN A 123 9.72 -19.54 -25.42
CA ASN A 123 9.98 -19.40 -23.99
C ASN A 123 11.36 -18.79 -23.67
N LEU A 124 11.33 -17.76 -22.82
CA LEU A 124 12.45 -17.28 -22.01
C LEU A 124 12.04 -17.40 -20.54
N PRO A 125 12.99 -17.58 -19.60
CA PRO A 125 12.69 -17.47 -18.16
C PRO A 125 12.17 -16.07 -17.82
N PHE A 126 11.44 -15.96 -16.69
CA PHE A 126 10.80 -14.71 -16.29
C PHE A 126 11.79 -13.52 -16.27
N PRO A 127 11.51 -12.41 -16.98
CA PRO A 127 12.34 -11.22 -16.91
C PRO A 127 12.25 -10.54 -15.53
N GLU A 128 13.37 -9.99 -15.07
CA GLU A 128 13.48 -9.15 -13.87
C GLU A 128 12.75 -7.81 -14.11
N GLN A 129 11.43 -7.79 -13.97
CA GLN A 129 10.62 -6.63 -14.35
C GLN A 129 10.65 -5.51 -13.30
N HIS A 130 11.72 -4.71 -13.40
CA HIS A 130 11.78 -3.32 -12.94
C HIS A 130 10.76 -2.43 -13.69
N THR A 131 9.46 -2.68 -13.52
CA THR A 131 8.38 -1.71 -13.79
C THR A 131 7.05 -2.22 -13.23
N PHE A 132 6.80 -1.93 -11.95
CA PHE A 132 5.43 -1.55 -11.59
C PHE A 132 5.13 -0.26 -12.36
N SER A 133 3.95 -0.14 -12.96
CA SER A 133 3.46 1.19 -13.33
C SER A 133 3.39 2.03 -12.05
N LEU A 134 3.87 3.27 -12.11
CA LEU A 134 3.74 4.21 -10.98
C LEU A 134 2.29 4.17 -10.49
N PRO A 135 2.02 4.04 -9.18
CA PRO A 135 0.67 4.15 -8.66
C PRO A 135 0.15 5.51 -9.09
N SER A 136 -0.77 5.51 -10.06
CA SER A 136 -1.19 6.73 -10.75
C SER A 136 -1.80 7.71 -9.75
N SER A 137 -1.99 8.98 -10.14
CA SER A 137 -2.71 9.96 -9.31
C SER A 137 -4.14 9.51 -8.95
N SER A 138 -4.63 8.44 -9.58
CA SER A 138 -5.84 7.70 -9.26
C SER A 138 -5.74 6.62 -8.16
N PHE A 139 -4.55 6.29 -7.65
CA PHE A 139 -4.33 5.31 -6.57
C PHE A 139 -4.19 5.94 -5.18
N ASN A 140 -4.10 7.26 -5.11
CA ASN A 140 -4.31 7.98 -3.85
C ASN A 140 -5.79 7.81 -3.49
N ALA A 141 -6.14 6.90 -2.58
CA ALA A 141 -7.55 6.64 -2.23
C ALA A 141 -8.26 7.89 -1.66
N SER A 142 -7.48 8.88 -1.23
CA SER A 142 -7.94 10.23 -0.93
C SER A 142 -8.56 10.97 -2.13
N SER A 143 -8.18 10.72 -3.39
CA SER A 143 -8.68 11.50 -4.54
C SER A 143 -10.03 11.01 -5.11
N TRP A 144 -10.62 9.91 -4.61
CA TRP A 144 -11.79 9.27 -5.25
C TRP A 144 -13.09 9.40 -4.45
N VAL A 145 -13.90 10.38 -4.85
CA VAL A 145 -15.36 10.30 -4.74
C VAL A 145 -15.93 10.47 -6.15
N SER A 146 -16.74 9.50 -6.60
CA SER A 146 -17.40 9.56 -7.91
C SER A 146 -18.29 10.81 -8.03
N SER A 147 -18.32 11.41 -9.22
CA SER A 147 -18.94 12.69 -9.58
C SER A 147 -20.46 12.81 -9.36
N GLY A 148 -21.10 11.85 -8.70
CA GLY A 148 -22.55 11.79 -8.47
C GLY A 148 -22.98 11.19 -7.12
N VAL A 149 -22.09 11.08 -6.12
CA VAL A 149 -22.49 10.64 -4.75
C VAL A 149 -22.09 11.61 -3.64
N ALA A 150 -21.16 12.54 -3.89
CA ALA A 150 -21.21 13.84 -3.23
C ALA A 150 -22.22 14.74 -3.96
N PRO A 151 -22.88 15.71 -3.28
CA PRO A 151 -23.45 16.85 -4.01
C PRO A 151 -22.31 17.50 -4.82
N PRO A 152 -22.56 17.92 -6.08
CA PRO A 152 -21.50 18.32 -6.97
C PRO A 152 -20.67 19.46 -6.37
N LEU A 153 -19.34 19.29 -6.34
CA LEU A 153 -18.37 20.37 -6.07
C LEU A 153 -18.26 21.29 -7.29
N ALA A 154 -19.41 21.74 -7.80
CA ALA A 154 -19.49 22.78 -8.81
C ALA A 154 -19.10 24.11 -8.19
N GLY A 155 -18.19 24.84 -8.84
CA GLY A 155 -17.82 26.22 -8.45
C GLY A 155 -16.86 26.37 -7.27
N ARG A 156 -16.43 25.31 -6.58
CA ARG A 156 -15.36 25.38 -5.58
C ARG A 156 -14.40 24.20 -5.65
N SER A 157 -13.10 24.51 -5.76
CA SER A 157 -12.06 23.61 -5.27
C SER A 157 -12.28 23.36 -3.78
N ALA A 158 -12.14 22.11 -3.31
CA ALA A 158 -12.10 21.85 -1.88
C ALA A 158 -10.91 22.62 -1.27
N ALA A 159 -11.13 23.31 -0.14
CA ALA A 159 -10.27 24.34 0.46
C ALA A 159 -8.82 24.22 -0.01
N GLY A 160 -8.44 25.14 -0.91
CA GLY A 160 -7.49 24.89 -1.98
C GLY A 160 -6.19 24.26 -1.49
N ILE A 161 -5.87 23.07 -1.99
CA ILE A 161 -4.66 22.33 -1.59
C ILE A 161 -3.45 23.01 -2.24
N GLY A 162 -3.00 24.05 -1.56
CA GLY A 162 -1.82 24.80 -1.92
C GLY A 162 -0.56 23.96 -1.72
N GLU A 163 0.06 23.60 -2.84
CA GLU A 163 1.27 24.35 -3.20
C GLU A 163 0.86 25.83 -3.31
N GLY A 164 1.45 26.69 -2.48
CA GLY A 164 0.97 28.06 -2.25
C GLY A 164 0.99 28.88 -3.53
N TRP A 165 -0.15 28.93 -4.23
CA TRP A 165 -0.25 29.52 -5.56
C TRP A 165 0.25 30.97 -5.53
N VAL A 166 1.14 31.30 -6.48
CA VAL A 166 1.94 32.52 -6.49
C VAL A 166 1.05 33.76 -6.34
N GLY A 167 1.10 34.37 -5.15
CA GLY A 167 0.26 35.51 -4.78
C GLY A 167 -0.46 35.35 -3.43
N MET A 168 -0.65 34.13 -2.91
CA MET A 168 -1.21 33.93 -1.57
C MET A 168 -0.28 34.49 -0.47
N LYS A 169 -0.76 35.48 0.28
CA LYS A 169 -0.15 35.90 1.55
C LYS A 169 -0.60 34.97 2.67
N ILE A 170 0.33 34.42 3.44
CA ILE A 170 0.00 33.76 4.71
C ILE A 170 -0.36 34.85 5.73
N GLN A 171 -1.57 34.78 6.29
CA GLN A 171 -1.98 35.56 7.46
C GLN A 171 -1.55 34.85 8.77
N HIS A 172 -1.42 35.60 9.86
CA HIS A 172 -1.16 35.00 11.18
C HIS A 172 -2.42 34.29 11.69
N LYS A 173 -2.41 32.96 11.69
CA LYS A 173 -3.53 32.09 12.14
C LYS A 173 -2.99 31.02 13.09
N PRO A 174 -3.73 30.61 14.15
CA PRO A 174 -3.34 29.48 14.99
C PRO A 174 -3.16 28.23 14.12
N THR A 175 -1.96 27.64 14.15
CA THR A 175 -1.54 26.63 13.17
C THR A 175 -1.24 25.29 13.85
N ALA A 176 -1.71 24.21 13.22
CA ALA A 176 -1.41 22.83 13.58
C ALA A 176 -0.53 22.15 12.51
N LEU A 177 0.53 21.47 12.93
CA LEU A 177 1.39 20.67 12.07
C LEU A 177 0.88 19.22 12.00
N ILE A 178 0.70 18.72 10.78
CA ILE A 178 0.03 17.45 10.49
C ILE A 178 1.01 16.49 9.82
N MET A 179 1.31 15.37 10.48
CA MET A 179 2.27 14.37 10.00
C MET A 179 1.57 13.12 9.44
N PRO A 180 1.86 12.68 8.21
CA PRO A 180 1.26 11.49 7.62
C PRO A 180 1.82 10.18 8.21
N GLY A 181 1.00 9.14 8.25
CA GLY A 181 1.39 7.78 8.62
C GLY A 181 1.47 6.80 7.46
N GLN A 182 1.49 5.50 7.80
CA GLN A 182 1.48 4.39 6.85
C GLN A 182 0.32 4.48 5.84
N GLY A 183 0.57 4.08 4.59
CA GLY A 183 -0.33 4.28 3.46
C GLY A 183 -0.01 5.54 2.64
N SER A 184 0.89 6.40 3.14
CA SER A 184 1.42 7.55 2.40
C SER A 184 2.64 7.24 1.51
N GLN A 185 3.25 6.05 1.64
CA GLN A 185 4.51 5.71 0.97
C GLN A 185 4.36 5.41 -0.53
N TYR A 186 5.22 6.02 -1.34
CA TYR A 186 5.37 5.71 -2.77
C TYR A 186 6.84 5.75 -3.19
N VAL A 187 7.21 4.90 -4.15
CA VAL A 187 8.56 4.94 -4.73
C VAL A 187 8.78 6.32 -5.38
N THR A 188 9.95 6.91 -5.15
CA THR A 188 10.38 8.30 -5.43
C THR A 188 9.93 9.39 -4.44
N MET A 189 9.24 9.07 -3.34
CA MET A 189 8.88 10.08 -2.33
C MET A 189 10.10 10.84 -1.77
N ALA A 190 10.01 12.17 -1.76
CA ALA A 190 11.07 13.11 -1.34
C ALA A 190 12.45 12.94 -2.02
N ARG A 191 12.52 12.27 -3.18
CA ARG A 191 13.73 12.19 -3.99
C ARG A 191 14.20 13.59 -4.45
N ASP A 192 13.24 14.46 -4.77
CA ASP A 192 13.47 15.87 -5.10
C ASP A 192 14.10 16.63 -3.93
N LEU A 193 13.60 16.43 -2.70
CA LEU A 193 14.17 17.00 -1.48
C LEU A 193 15.61 16.52 -1.25
N TYR A 194 15.87 15.23 -1.46
CA TYR A 194 17.21 14.61 -1.39
C TYR A 194 18.17 15.11 -2.49
N GLU A 195 17.67 15.39 -3.70
CA GLU A 195 18.49 15.90 -4.80
C GLU A 195 18.79 17.41 -4.62
N SER A 196 17.84 18.21 -4.13
CA SER A 196 18.04 19.65 -3.87
C SER A 196 18.92 19.94 -2.65
N PHE A 197 18.62 19.37 -1.46
CA PHE A 197 19.17 19.87 -0.19
C PHE A 197 20.26 18.96 0.41
N ALA A 198 21.36 19.57 0.90
CA ALA A 198 22.46 18.84 1.52
C ALA A 198 22.07 18.27 2.90
N THR A 199 21.20 18.96 3.62
CA THR A 199 20.65 18.52 4.90
C THR A 199 19.71 17.34 4.73
N ALA A 200 18.92 17.28 3.66
CA ALA A 200 18.12 16.10 3.37
C ALA A 200 19.03 14.87 3.20
N ARG A 201 20.10 14.96 2.39
CA ARG A 201 21.07 13.87 2.21
C ARG A 201 21.63 13.35 3.54
N ARG A 202 22.06 14.25 4.44
CA ARG A 202 22.53 13.89 5.80
C ARG A 202 21.48 13.13 6.62
N VAL A 203 20.22 13.56 6.62
CA VAL A 203 19.14 12.83 7.33
C VAL A 203 18.91 11.42 6.76
N TRP A 204 19.09 11.22 5.45
CA TRP A 204 19.03 9.88 4.86
C TRP A 204 20.25 9.02 5.20
N GLU A 205 21.45 9.61 5.26
CA GLU A 205 22.69 8.95 5.70
C GLU A 205 22.60 8.52 7.18
N GLU A 206 22.21 9.44 8.07
CA GLU A 206 21.97 9.20 9.50
C GLU A 206 20.90 8.13 9.73
N ALA A 207 19.79 8.16 8.98
CA ALA A 207 18.74 7.16 9.09
C ALA A 207 19.16 5.79 8.55
N GLU A 208 19.93 5.74 7.46
CA GLU A 208 20.46 4.49 6.92
C GLU A 208 21.45 3.86 7.89
N GLU A 209 22.40 4.62 8.47
CA GLU A 209 23.30 4.09 9.51
C GLU A 209 22.50 3.58 10.71
N CYS A 210 21.55 4.38 11.22
CA CYS A 210 20.72 4.01 12.37
C CYS A 210 19.99 2.68 12.18
N ILE A 211 19.31 2.50 11.04
CA ILE A 211 18.57 1.27 10.72
C ILE A 211 19.55 0.11 10.43
N THR A 212 20.67 0.38 9.76
CA THR A 212 21.70 -0.65 9.48
C THR A 212 22.38 -1.14 10.75
N ALA A 213 22.66 -0.26 11.71
CA ALA A 213 23.20 -0.62 13.02
C ALA A 213 22.23 -1.52 13.79
N PHE A 214 20.94 -1.19 13.84
CA PHE A 214 19.90 -2.06 14.40
C PHE A 214 19.87 -3.43 13.72
N ILE A 215 19.81 -3.48 12.38
CA ILE A 215 19.75 -4.73 11.62
C ILE A 215 20.98 -5.62 11.91
N MET A 216 22.17 -5.02 12.01
CA MET A 216 23.44 -5.71 12.26
C MET A 216 23.75 -5.92 13.75
N ALA A 217 22.87 -5.50 14.67
CA ALA A 217 23.13 -5.39 16.11
C ALA A 217 24.48 -4.73 16.46
N ARG A 218 24.84 -3.68 15.72
CA ARG A 218 25.93 -2.77 16.13
C ARG A 218 25.37 -1.75 17.14
N PRO A 219 26.14 -1.36 18.17
CA PRO A 219 25.81 -0.17 18.95
C PRO A 219 25.83 1.09 18.06
N LEU A 220 25.13 2.13 18.50
CA LEU A 220 25.26 3.48 17.98
C LEU A 220 26.08 4.32 18.96
N ASP A 221 27.05 5.06 18.43
CA ASP A 221 27.85 6.00 19.21
C ASP A 221 27.06 7.29 19.50
N ASN A 222 27.42 8.00 20.57
CA ASN A 222 26.90 9.33 20.94
C ASN A 222 25.38 9.43 21.23
N MET A 223 24.66 8.31 21.41
CA MET A 223 23.26 8.30 21.88
C MET A 223 23.10 9.06 23.20
N HIS A 224 21.98 9.80 23.38
CA HIS A 224 21.78 10.58 24.60
C HIS A 224 21.64 9.67 25.84
N PRO A 225 22.23 10.06 27.00
CA PRO A 225 22.01 9.38 28.27
C PRO A 225 20.55 9.44 28.70
N ASP A 226 19.97 8.28 29.02
CA ASP A 226 18.60 8.15 29.51
C ASP A 226 18.53 6.98 30.52
N PRO A 227 17.75 7.05 31.61
CA PRO A 227 17.67 5.97 32.60
C PRO A 227 17.20 4.62 32.05
N LEU A 228 16.41 4.62 30.97
CA LEU A 228 15.91 3.43 30.29
C LEU A 228 16.81 2.98 29.13
N ARG A 229 17.80 3.78 28.70
CA ARG A 229 18.73 3.48 27.59
C ARG A 229 19.23 2.02 27.62
N THR A 230 19.78 1.56 28.74
CA THR A 230 20.30 0.19 28.87
C THR A 230 19.21 -0.88 28.67
N ALA A 231 17.97 -0.62 29.11
CA ALA A 231 16.86 -1.54 28.94
C ALA A 231 16.33 -1.53 27.49
N PHE A 232 16.33 -0.36 26.83
CA PHE A 232 15.98 -0.18 25.42
C PHE A 232 16.93 -0.93 24.49
N GLU A 233 18.25 -0.68 24.60
CA GLU A 233 19.25 -1.37 23.78
C GLU A 233 19.21 -2.89 24.03
N ALA A 234 19.00 -3.32 25.28
CA ALA A 234 18.83 -4.73 25.61
C ALA A 234 17.54 -5.35 25.04
N HIS A 235 16.46 -4.58 24.83
CA HIS A 235 15.25 -5.07 24.18
C HIS A 235 15.44 -5.21 22.66
N LEU A 236 16.01 -4.19 22.01
CA LEU A 236 16.37 -4.26 20.60
C LEU A 236 17.33 -5.44 20.30
N ALA A 237 18.29 -5.71 21.20
CA ALA A 237 19.23 -6.82 21.05
C ALA A 237 18.59 -8.21 21.28
N ARG A 238 17.69 -8.38 22.27
CA ARG A 238 16.97 -9.66 22.49
C ARG A 238 16.21 -10.10 21.24
N ASP A 239 15.54 -9.14 20.62
CA ASP A 239 14.57 -9.39 19.56
C ASP A 239 15.20 -9.23 18.16
N GLN A 240 16.52 -9.20 18.01
CA GLN A 240 17.19 -9.17 16.71
C GLN A 240 16.75 -10.35 15.80
N ALA A 241 16.42 -11.50 16.40
CA ALA A 241 15.88 -12.65 15.68
C ALA A 241 14.60 -12.34 14.88
N LEU A 242 13.84 -11.30 15.25
CA LEU A 242 12.64 -10.81 14.56
C LEU A 242 12.96 -10.16 13.20
N GLU A 243 14.14 -9.53 13.06
CA GLU A 243 14.61 -8.98 11.79
C GLU A 243 14.96 -10.11 10.80
N GLU A 244 15.39 -11.27 11.29
CA GLU A 244 15.67 -12.44 10.44
C GLU A 244 14.40 -13.28 10.18
N SER A 245 13.48 -13.44 11.14
CA SER A 245 12.24 -14.21 10.94
C SER A 245 11.27 -13.58 9.93
N VAL A 246 11.31 -12.25 9.79
CA VAL A 246 10.48 -11.48 8.84
C VAL A 246 11.11 -11.40 7.44
N ARG A 247 12.42 -11.62 7.33
CA ARG A 247 13.21 -11.37 6.13
C ARG A 247 12.99 -12.44 5.06
N SER A 248 12.42 -12.03 3.92
CA SER A 248 12.17 -12.94 2.79
C SER A 248 13.41 -13.22 1.93
N ALA A 249 14.47 -12.42 2.01
CA ALA A 249 15.73 -12.63 1.29
C ALA A 249 16.89 -11.83 1.93
N PRO A 250 18.17 -12.27 1.80
CA PRO A 250 19.33 -11.49 2.22
C PRO A 250 19.41 -10.15 1.46
N ARG A 251 19.11 -9.03 2.14
CA ARG A 251 19.22 -7.70 1.55
C ARG A 251 20.69 -7.25 1.55
N SER A 252 21.17 -6.75 0.42
CA SER A 252 22.48 -6.10 0.34
C SER A 252 22.41 -4.74 1.06
N LEU A 253 22.90 -4.70 2.31
CA LEU A 253 23.05 -3.48 3.12
C LEU A 253 24.29 -2.67 2.71
N LYS A 254 24.51 -2.52 1.40
CA LYS A 254 25.51 -1.62 0.84
C LYS A 254 25.13 -0.16 1.16
N PRO A 255 26.08 0.79 1.22
CA PRO A 255 25.75 2.21 1.31
C PRO A 255 24.77 2.66 0.22
N GLY A 256 23.75 3.39 0.62
CA GLY A 256 22.63 3.83 -0.20
C GLY A 256 21.49 2.82 -0.37
N TRP A 257 21.43 1.72 0.39
CA TRP A 257 20.35 0.72 0.27
C TRP A 257 18.96 1.28 0.63
N LEU A 258 18.86 2.22 1.57
CA LEU A 258 17.62 2.85 2.00
C LEU A 258 17.12 3.82 0.92
N CYS A 259 18.05 4.60 0.34
CA CYS A 259 17.78 5.45 -0.82
C CYS A 259 17.41 4.63 -2.06
N ASP A 260 18.08 3.51 -2.34
CA ASP A 260 17.71 2.61 -3.45
C ASP A 260 16.31 2.03 -3.23
N LEU A 261 15.98 1.56 -2.02
CA LEU A 261 14.66 1.04 -1.67
C LEU A 261 13.55 2.07 -1.93
N VAL A 262 13.71 3.31 -1.46
CA VAL A 262 12.66 4.32 -1.57
C VAL A 262 12.63 5.02 -2.93
N PHE A 263 13.79 5.28 -3.56
CA PHE A 263 13.84 6.05 -4.81
C PHE A 263 13.83 5.17 -6.08
N ARG A 264 14.14 3.87 -5.98
CA ARG A 264 14.33 2.96 -7.14
C ARG A 264 13.78 1.55 -6.96
N GLY A 265 13.39 1.17 -5.73
CA GLY A 265 12.91 -0.17 -5.37
C GLY A 265 11.50 -0.48 -5.86
N SER A 266 10.97 -1.63 -5.45
CA SER A 266 9.58 -2.00 -5.77
C SER A 266 8.60 -1.41 -4.75
N GLN A 267 7.41 -1.03 -5.20
CA GLN A 267 6.34 -0.55 -4.31
C GLN A 267 5.92 -1.62 -3.29
N LEU A 268 6.07 -2.91 -3.62
CA LEU A 268 5.79 -4.02 -2.71
C LEU A 268 6.81 -4.08 -1.56
N GLU A 269 8.11 -4.05 -1.88
CA GLU A 269 9.20 -3.98 -0.89
C GLU A 269 9.04 -2.76 0.02
N LEU A 270 8.73 -1.59 -0.55
CA LEU A 270 8.51 -0.36 0.22
C LEU A 270 7.24 -0.41 1.10
N THR A 271 6.23 -1.21 0.74
CA THR A 271 4.96 -1.31 1.46
C THR A 271 4.98 -2.32 2.62
N ARG A 272 6.02 -3.16 2.72
CA ARG A 272 6.31 -3.95 3.93
C ARG A 272 6.39 -3.02 5.16
N SER A 273 5.74 -3.35 6.27
CA SER A 273 5.60 -2.42 7.41
C SER A 273 6.93 -1.95 7.99
N GLU A 274 7.89 -2.85 8.13
CA GLU A 274 9.25 -2.59 8.61
C GLU A 274 10.09 -1.70 7.67
N ASN A 275 9.69 -1.57 6.40
CA ASN A 275 10.30 -0.64 5.45
C ASN A 275 9.51 0.68 5.38
N ALA A 276 8.18 0.60 5.25
CA ALA A 276 7.28 1.76 5.13
C ALA A 276 7.37 2.69 6.33
N MET A 277 7.30 2.15 7.55
CA MET A 277 7.25 2.93 8.79
C MET A 277 8.49 3.83 8.96
N PRO A 278 9.73 3.31 8.98
CA PRO A 278 10.91 4.16 9.08
C PRO A 278 11.10 5.05 7.83
N ALA A 279 10.79 4.59 6.62
CA ALA A 279 10.96 5.41 5.42
C ALA A 279 10.07 6.68 5.42
N ILE A 280 8.81 6.58 5.85
CA ILE A 280 7.91 7.74 6.01
C ILE A 280 8.45 8.70 7.09
N LEU A 281 9.03 8.16 8.17
CA LEU A 281 9.66 8.96 9.21
C LEU A 281 10.89 9.70 8.65
N THR A 282 11.84 9.02 7.98
CA THR A 282 13.02 9.64 7.35
C THR A 282 12.64 10.77 6.39
N VAL A 283 11.60 10.58 5.56
CA VAL A 283 11.08 11.65 4.70
C VAL A 283 10.64 12.85 5.54
N THR A 284 9.79 12.62 6.54
CA THR A 284 9.18 13.70 7.34
C THR A 284 10.23 14.46 8.16
N LEU A 285 11.24 13.75 8.68
CA LEU A 285 12.40 14.35 9.35
C LEU A 285 13.28 15.14 8.36
N SER A 286 13.41 14.70 7.11
CA SER A 286 14.14 15.45 6.08
C SER A 286 13.50 16.82 5.82
N PHE A 287 12.16 16.89 5.74
CA PHE A 287 11.43 18.15 5.59
C PHE A 287 11.67 19.11 6.76
N LEU A 288 11.58 18.61 8.00
CA LEU A 288 11.84 19.39 9.22
C LEU A 288 13.29 19.89 9.28
N ALA A 289 14.27 19.03 8.97
CA ALA A 289 15.67 19.36 9.00
C ALA A 289 16.05 20.41 7.94
N VAL A 290 15.50 20.30 6.73
CA VAL A 290 15.70 21.30 5.66
C VAL A 290 15.14 22.67 6.07
N LEU A 291 13.91 22.74 6.59
CA LEU A 291 13.32 23.99 7.10
C LEU A 291 14.21 24.64 8.18
N ARG A 292 14.76 23.83 9.09
CA ARG A 292 15.57 24.31 10.22
C ARG A 292 17.00 24.70 9.86
N GLN A 293 17.68 23.95 8.99
CA GLN A 293 19.12 24.09 8.72
C GLN A 293 19.45 24.81 7.39
N GLU A 294 18.63 24.65 6.34
CA GLU A 294 18.86 25.31 5.04
C GLU A 294 18.18 26.69 5.00
N PHE A 295 17.08 26.87 5.76
CA PHE A 295 16.24 28.06 5.71
C PHE A 295 16.15 28.84 7.03
N GLU A 296 16.83 28.38 8.09
CA GLU A 296 16.90 29.00 9.42
C GLU A 296 15.53 29.26 10.08
N ILE A 297 14.55 28.37 9.82
CA ILE A 297 13.20 28.45 10.40
C ILE A 297 12.97 27.23 11.29
N ASP A 298 12.90 27.44 12.61
CA ASP A 298 12.48 26.41 13.57
C ASP A 298 10.95 26.25 13.48
N PHE A 299 10.49 25.61 12.41
CA PHE A 299 9.09 25.65 11.98
C PHE A 299 8.10 25.13 13.03
N VAL A 300 8.54 24.21 13.89
CA VAL A 300 7.72 23.67 14.98
C VAL A 300 7.57 24.72 16.07
N LYS A 301 8.69 25.30 16.54
CA LYS A 301 8.71 26.24 17.67
C LYS A 301 8.19 27.63 17.33
N ASP A 302 8.58 28.17 16.16
CA ASP A 302 8.31 29.56 15.79
C ASP A 302 6.88 29.78 15.26
N HIS A 303 6.19 28.72 14.82
CA HIS A 303 4.97 28.85 14.01
C HIS A 303 3.82 27.89 14.36
N MET A 304 4.02 26.85 15.18
CA MET A 304 2.95 25.91 15.55
C MET A 304 2.44 26.13 16.97
N SER A 305 1.19 25.76 17.22
CA SER A 305 0.63 25.65 18.58
C SER A 305 0.12 24.24 18.90
N TRP A 306 -0.08 23.42 17.86
CA TRP A 306 -0.40 22.00 17.98
C TRP A 306 0.37 21.18 16.95
N ILE A 307 0.55 19.90 17.24
CA ILE A 307 1.08 18.91 16.30
C ILE A 307 0.29 17.60 16.44
N ALA A 308 0.00 16.96 15.32
CA ALA A 308 -0.76 15.70 15.30
C ALA A 308 -0.22 14.75 14.24
N GLY A 309 -0.13 13.47 14.59
CA GLY A 309 0.20 12.40 13.66
C GLY A 309 -1.03 11.62 13.25
N HIS A 310 -1.13 11.26 11.96
CA HIS A 310 -2.09 10.27 11.51
C HIS A 310 -1.49 8.87 11.72
N GLY A 311 -2.03 8.10 12.66
CA GLY A 311 -1.48 6.80 13.06
C GLY A 311 0.02 6.87 13.35
N SER A 312 0.83 6.14 12.58
CA SER A 312 2.29 6.12 12.72
C SER A 312 2.99 7.46 12.44
N GLY A 313 2.29 8.48 11.97
CA GLY A 313 2.82 9.85 11.89
C GLY A 313 3.13 10.45 13.28
N ILE A 314 2.61 9.87 14.37
CA ILE A 314 2.83 10.36 15.73
C ILE A 314 4.32 10.36 16.13
N TYR A 315 5.12 9.42 15.61
CA TYR A 315 6.58 9.40 15.86
C TYR A 315 7.29 10.63 15.29
N ALA A 316 6.86 11.12 14.13
CA ALA A 316 7.39 12.37 13.58
C ALA A 316 6.98 13.59 14.43
N ALA A 317 5.78 13.56 15.05
CA ALA A 317 5.33 14.60 15.96
C ALA A 317 6.11 14.60 17.29
N LEU A 318 6.43 13.41 17.82
CA LEU A 318 7.24 13.25 19.04
C LEU A 318 8.70 13.67 18.82
N VAL A 319 9.33 13.29 17.70
CA VAL A 319 10.67 13.79 17.35
C VAL A 319 10.66 15.30 17.14
N ALA A 320 9.67 15.83 16.43
CA ALA A 320 9.52 17.27 16.16
C ALA A 320 9.37 18.12 17.45
N THR A 321 8.82 17.55 18.52
CA THR A 321 8.66 18.21 19.83
C THR A 321 9.76 17.85 20.85
N GLY A 322 10.75 17.04 20.47
CA GLY A 322 11.85 16.63 21.34
C GLY A 322 11.50 15.53 22.36
N ALA A 323 10.32 14.91 22.25
CA ALA A 323 9.84 13.87 23.16
C ALA A 323 10.55 12.51 22.95
N ILE A 324 11.24 12.31 21.82
CA ILE A 324 12.04 11.12 21.51
C ILE A 324 13.18 11.49 20.56
N GLU A 325 14.34 10.84 20.67
CA GLU A 325 15.45 11.05 19.73
C GLU A 325 15.11 10.52 18.32
N PRO A 326 15.59 11.17 17.23
CA PRO A 326 15.36 10.69 15.86
C PRO A 326 15.80 9.23 15.65
N MET A 327 16.94 8.85 16.22
CA MET A 327 17.50 7.50 16.09
C MET A 327 16.69 6.46 16.88
N ASP A 328 16.14 6.81 18.04
CA ASP A 328 15.28 5.92 18.80
C ASP A 328 13.93 5.74 18.11
N ALA A 329 13.35 6.81 17.57
CA ALA A 329 12.11 6.75 16.80
C ALA A 329 12.25 5.89 15.53
N LEU A 330 13.38 5.98 14.81
CA LEU A 330 13.65 5.15 13.63
C LEU A 330 13.79 3.66 13.98
N ARG A 331 14.51 3.32 15.06
CA ARG A 331 14.68 1.93 15.52
C ARG A 331 13.37 1.36 16.07
N ALA A 332 12.62 2.15 16.84
CA ALA A 332 11.27 1.82 17.30
C ALA A 332 10.31 1.58 16.13
N MET A 333 10.35 2.40 15.07
CA MET A 333 9.50 2.25 13.89
C MET A 333 9.91 1.05 13.01
N ARG A 334 11.20 0.73 12.92
CA ARG A 334 11.67 -0.53 12.31
C ARG A 334 11.12 -1.73 13.08
N TYR A 335 11.32 -1.77 14.40
CA TYR A 335 10.79 -2.83 15.27
C TYR A 335 9.26 -2.94 15.17
N ARG A 336 8.51 -1.83 15.29
CA ARG A 336 7.04 -1.81 15.20
C ARG A 336 6.56 -2.45 13.91
N GLY A 337 7.24 -2.15 12.80
CA GLY A 337 6.96 -2.75 11.51
C GLY A 337 7.32 -4.23 11.41
N LEU A 338 8.41 -4.68 12.06
CA LEU A 338 8.79 -6.09 12.14
C LEU A 338 7.78 -6.90 12.99
N ALA A 339 7.43 -6.41 14.18
CA ALA A 339 6.46 -7.04 15.06
C ALA A 339 5.08 -7.17 14.38
N ALA A 340 4.68 -6.15 13.63
CA ALA A 340 3.48 -6.20 12.80
C ALA A 340 3.58 -7.24 11.66
N MET A 341 4.71 -7.30 10.93
CA MET A 341 4.87 -8.26 9.83
C MET A 341 4.97 -9.71 10.33
N ASN A 342 5.73 -9.97 11.39
CA ASN A 342 5.86 -11.29 12.02
C ASN A 342 4.51 -11.79 12.54
N CYS A 343 3.70 -10.89 13.10
CA CYS A 343 2.33 -11.18 13.51
C CYS A 343 1.50 -11.67 12.31
N LEU A 344 1.61 -11.04 11.14
CA LEU A 344 0.89 -11.49 9.93
C LEU A 344 1.42 -12.82 9.41
N MET A 345 2.74 -12.96 9.29
CA MET A 345 3.42 -14.18 8.82
C MET A 345 3.13 -15.43 9.67
N THR A 346 2.71 -15.25 10.92
CA THR A 346 2.36 -16.33 11.85
C THR A 346 0.88 -16.32 12.26
N HIS A 347 0.02 -15.54 11.58
CA HIS A 347 -1.37 -15.38 12.00
C HIS A 347 -2.23 -16.61 11.63
N PRO A 348 -2.87 -17.32 12.58
CA PRO A 348 -3.57 -18.58 12.29
C PRO A 348 -4.83 -18.43 11.43
N VAL A 349 -5.38 -17.21 11.32
CA VAL A 349 -6.46 -16.92 10.34
C VAL A 349 -5.90 -16.82 8.91
N LEU A 350 -4.67 -16.34 8.74
CA LEU A 350 -4.05 -16.25 7.41
C LEU A 350 -3.43 -17.58 6.99
N PHE A 351 -2.84 -18.32 7.94
CA PHE A 351 -2.19 -19.61 7.72
C PHE A 351 -2.69 -20.62 8.76
N PRO A 352 -3.82 -21.30 8.50
CA PRO A 352 -4.35 -22.34 9.40
C PRO A 352 -3.40 -23.54 9.54
N ASP A 353 -3.55 -24.32 10.61
CA ASP A 353 -2.74 -25.53 10.85
C ASP A 353 -2.83 -26.50 9.66
N GLY A 354 -1.67 -26.86 9.10
CA GLY A 354 -1.55 -27.76 7.94
C GLY A 354 -1.57 -27.08 6.56
N CYS A 355 -1.78 -25.76 6.49
CA CYS A 355 -1.71 -24.99 5.25
C CYS A 355 -0.29 -24.96 4.65
N GLU A 356 -0.17 -25.12 3.32
CA GLU A 356 1.04 -24.72 2.58
C GLU A 356 1.06 -23.17 2.46
N PRO A 357 1.97 -22.43 3.10
CA PRO A 357 2.02 -20.97 2.97
C PRO A 357 2.47 -20.54 1.55
N PRO A 358 2.09 -19.34 1.08
CA PRO A 358 2.47 -18.84 -0.24
C PRO A 358 3.98 -18.65 -0.38
N ALA A 359 4.49 -18.75 -1.61
CA ALA A 359 5.90 -18.57 -1.92
C ALA A 359 6.38 -17.12 -1.64
N SER A 360 5.46 -16.16 -1.61
CA SER A 360 5.67 -14.81 -1.10
C SER A 360 4.47 -14.29 -0.32
N MET A 361 4.73 -13.63 0.82
CA MET A 361 3.71 -12.89 1.57
C MET A 361 2.93 -11.87 0.72
N TYR A 362 3.50 -11.38 -0.39
CA TYR A 362 2.85 -10.43 -1.31
C TYR A 362 1.62 -11.04 -2.00
N GLU A 363 1.55 -12.37 -2.12
CA GLU A 363 0.38 -13.08 -2.64
C GLU A 363 -0.84 -12.95 -1.71
N THR A 364 -0.61 -12.72 -0.41
CA THR A 364 -1.71 -12.44 0.53
C THR A 364 -2.27 -11.03 0.39
N TRP A 365 -1.55 -10.09 -0.22
CA TRP A 365 -1.94 -8.68 -0.24
C TRP A 365 -2.92 -8.37 -1.38
N ALA A 366 -4.18 -8.12 -1.05
CA ALA A 366 -5.23 -7.87 -2.06
C ALA A 366 -4.86 -6.75 -3.07
N PHE A 367 -4.15 -5.70 -2.65
CA PHE A 367 -3.74 -4.63 -3.55
C PHE A 367 -2.70 -5.07 -4.61
N ALA A 368 -1.78 -5.98 -4.27
CA ALA A 368 -0.78 -6.52 -5.20
C ALA A 368 -1.45 -7.38 -6.29
N ASN A 369 -2.50 -8.12 -5.90
CA ASN A 369 -3.26 -9.00 -6.79
C ASN A 369 -4.19 -8.22 -7.75
N VAL A 370 -4.66 -7.03 -7.37
CA VAL A 370 -5.43 -6.13 -8.25
C VAL A 370 -4.60 -5.59 -9.42
N SER A 371 -3.31 -5.29 -9.18
CA SER A 371 -2.41 -4.73 -10.19
C SER A 371 -1.78 -5.74 -11.14
N SER A 372 -1.63 -7.00 -10.71
CA SER A 372 -0.80 -7.99 -11.43
C SER A 372 -1.52 -8.72 -12.57
N GLY A 373 -2.86 -8.57 -12.69
CA GLY A 373 -3.70 -9.44 -13.51
C GLY A 373 -3.80 -10.89 -12.98
N LYS A 374 -2.98 -11.28 -12.00
CA LYS A 374 -3.02 -12.62 -11.39
C LYS A 374 -4.14 -12.76 -10.35
N GLY A 375 -4.68 -11.66 -9.83
CA GLY A 375 -5.98 -11.67 -9.14
C GLY A 375 -7.16 -12.10 -10.03
N SER A 376 -6.99 -12.18 -11.36
CA SER A 376 -7.91 -12.83 -12.30
C SER A 376 -7.43 -14.20 -12.81
N ASN A 377 -6.25 -14.67 -12.37
CA ASN A 377 -5.75 -16.02 -12.62
C ASN A 377 -5.93 -16.96 -11.42
N LEU A 378 -6.68 -16.53 -10.38
CA LEU A 378 -7.46 -17.45 -9.55
C LEU A 378 -8.66 -17.94 -10.37
N VAL A 379 -8.36 -18.80 -11.35
CA VAL A 379 -9.24 -19.56 -12.25
C VAL A 379 -10.37 -18.76 -12.92
N LEU A 380 -10.08 -18.27 -14.14
CA LEU A 380 -11.09 -17.99 -15.17
C LEU A 380 -10.77 -18.67 -16.50
N ASP A 381 -10.17 -19.87 -16.44
CA ASP A 381 -10.10 -20.79 -17.57
C ASP A 381 -11.40 -21.59 -17.68
N GLU A 382 -12.41 -21.06 -18.40
CA GLU A 382 -13.68 -21.76 -18.65
C GLU A 382 -13.55 -22.99 -19.60
N GLU A 383 -12.35 -23.34 -20.10
CA GLU A 383 -12.18 -24.38 -21.13
C GLU A 383 -11.17 -25.52 -20.84
N GLU A 384 -10.34 -25.48 -19.77
CA GLU A 384 -9.38 -26.57 -19.44
C GLU A 384 -9.74 -27.40 -18.18
N ALA A 385 -11.04 -27.57 -17.91
CA ALA A 385 -11.54 -28.50 -16.89
C ALA A 385 -11.42 -29.98 -17.30
N GLN A 386 -10.20 -30.48 -17.54
CA GLN A 386 -9.91 -31.88 -17.91
C GLN A 386 -9.10 -32.66 -16.84
N SER A 387 -9.27 -32.30 -15.56
CA SER A 387 -8.98 -33.18 -14.42
C SER A 387 -10.01 -32.93 -13.30
N PRO A 388 -10.64 -33.96 -12.70
CA PRO A 388 -11.54 -33.77 -11.57
C PRO A 388 -10.88 -33.34 -10.26
N ASP A 389 -9.57 -33.57 -10.11
CA ASP A 389 -8.86 -33.48 -8.82
C ASP A 389 -8.04 -32.18 -8.61
N ASP A 390 -7.65 -31.48 -9.68
CA ASP A 390 -6.57 -30.47 -9.61
C ASP A 390 -7.06 -29.00 -9.48
N THR A 391 -8.13 -28.78 -8.73
CA THR A 391 -8.45 -27.44 -8.22
C THR A 391 -7.85 -27.28 -6.81
N LYS A 392 -6.54 -27.00 -6.74
CA LYS A 392 -5.88 -26.60 -5.49
C LYS A 392 -6.53 -25.30 -4.97
N TYR A 393 -7.47 -25.45 -4.04
CA TYR A 393 -7.87 -24.37 -3.14
C TYR A 393 -6.66 -23.99 -2.29
N THR A 394 -6.36 -22.69 -2.19
CA THR A 394 -5.33 -22.20 -1.26
C THR A 394 -5.92 -22.18 0.14
N ASP A 395 -5.36 -22.98 1.07
CA ASP A 395 -5.82 -23.02 2.46
C ASP A 395 -5.49 -21.72 3.24
N TRP A 396 -4.61 -20.87 2.69
CA TRP A 396 -4.28 -19.57 3.25
C TRP A 396 -5.24 -18.45 2.80
N ARG A 397 -5.34 -17.40 3.63
CA ARG A 397 -6.20 -16.23 3.36
C ARG A 397 -5.42 -14.99 2.97
N GLY A 398 -6.03 -14.21 2.08
CA GLY A 398 -5.56 -12.86 1.77
C GLY A 398 -5.97 -11.82 2.83
N THR A 399 -5.17 -10.77 2.94
CA THR A 399 -5.46 -9.54 3.68
C THR A 399 -5.92 -8.42 2.74
N GLN A 400 -6.83 -7.58 3.22
CA GLN A 400 -7.29 -6.38 2.51
C GLN A 400 -7.44 -5.20 3.47
N VAL A 401 -7.19 -4.01 2.94
CA VAL A 401 -7.52 -2.73 3.56
C VAL A 401 -8.26 -1.88 2.53
N SER A 402 -9.40 -1.29 2.91
CA SER A 402 -10.26 -0.54 1.98
C SER A 402 -10.80 0.74 2.64
N ALA A 403 -10.52 1.91 2.05
CA ALA A 403 -11.20 3.15 2.41
C ALA A 403 -12.62 3.16 1.84
N ILE A 404 -13.61 3.45 2.68
CA ILE A 404 -15.03 3.50 2.33
C ILE A 404 -15.55 4.94 2.41
N VAL A 405 -16.18 5.39 1.33
CA VAL A 405 -16.95 6.64 1.33
C VAL A 405 -18.29 6.38 2.00
N VAL A 406 -18.50 6.98 3.17
CA VAL A 406 -19.75 6.90 3.95
C VAL A 406 -20.68 8.04 3.51
N ARG A 407 -21.99 7.80 3.44
CA ARG A 407 -22.96 8.86 3.11
C ARG A 407 -23.12 9.86 4.28
N PRO A 408 -23.44 11.14 4.01
CA PRO A 408 -23.66 12.14 5.06
C PRO A 408 -24.62 11.68 6.16
N GLY A 409 -24.24 11.92 7.42
CA GLY A 409 -25.01 11.52 8.59
C GLY A 409 -25.10 10.02 8.85
N GLN A 410 -24.31 9.18 8.16
CA GLN A 410 -24.33 7.72 8.33
C GLN A 410 -23.10 7.14 9.07
N LEU A 411 -22.19 7.97 9.60
CA LEU A 411 -20.95 7.50 10.24
C LEU A 411 -21.20 6.47 11.35
N GLU A 412 -21.97 6.82 12.37
CA GLU A 412 -22.31 5.90 13.46
C GLU A 412 -22.99 4.62 12.96
N ARG A 413 -23.85 4.73 11.95
CA ARG A 413 -24.51 3.56 11.35
C ARG A 413 -23.52 2.67 10.60
N ALA A 414 -22.45 3.24 10.02
CA ALA A 414 -21.38 2.47 9.38
C ALA A 414 -20.53 1.74 10.42
N LEU A 415 -20.12 2.43 11.49
CA LEU A 415 -19.31 1.84 12.57
C LEU A 415 -20.04 0.67 13.25
N ASN A 416 -21.30 0.89 13.63
CA ASN A 416 -22.14 -0.15 14.23
C ASN A 416 -22.44 -1.32 13.27
N GLU A 417 -22.61 -1.06 11.95
CA GLU A 417 -22.82 -2.13 10.98
C GLU A 417 -21.57 -3.00 10.80
N VAL A 418 -20.36 -2.42 10.81
CA VAL A 418 -19.10 -3.19 10.72
C VAL A 418 -18.94 -4.10 11.95
N GLN A 419 -19.22 -3.58 13.15
CA GLN A 419 -19.22 -4.38 14.38
C GLN A 419 -20.28 -5.51 14.33
N SER A 420 -21.49 -5.22 13.82
CA SER A 420 -22.53 -6.24 13.58
C SER A 420 -22.05 -7.30 12.59
N VAL A 421 -21.38 -6.90 11.51
CA VAL A 421 -20.80 -7.83 10.51
C VAL A 421 -19.77 -8.75 11.16
N GLN A 422 -18.81 -8.24 11.93
CA GLN A 422 -17.81 -9.08 12.57
C GLN A 422 -18.45 -10.03 13.60
N ALA A 423 -19.45 -9.57 14.36
CA ALA A 423 -20.21 -10.41 15.29
C ALA A 423 -21.17 -11.40 14.58
N GLU A 424 -21.60 -11.14 13.34
CA GLU A 424 -22.36 -12.08 12.51
C GLU A 424 -21.44 -13.15 11.91
N ILE A 425 -20.26 -12.77 11.42
CA ILE A 425 -19.22 -13.67 10.91
C ILE A 425 -18.76 -14.63 12.01
N HIS A 426 -18.31 -14.10 13.16
CA HIS A 426 -17.78 -14.90 14.26
C HIS A 426 -18.79 -15.91 14.83
N ALA A 427 -20.06 -15.50 14.91
CA ALA A 427 -21.15 -16.38 15.31
C ALA A 427 -21.57 -17.42 14.24
N GLY A 428 -20.96 -17.40 13.05
CA GLY A 428 -21.32 -18.27 11.92
C GLY A 428 -22.71 -18.00 11.35
N ARG A 429 -23.20 -16.75 11.45
CA ARG A 429 -24.53 -16.33 10.99
C ARG A 429 -24.54 -15.82 9.54
N VAL A 430 -23.37 -15.62 8.92
CA VAL A 430 -23.24 -15.26 7.50
C VAL A 430 -23.03 -16.53 6.66
N PRO A 431 -23.97 -16.92 5.77
CA PRO A 431 -23.78 -18.08 4.91
C PRO A 431 -22.65 -17.86 3.90
N GLY A 432 -21.76 -18.84 3.74
CA GLY A 432 -20.62 -18.76 2.81
C GLY A 432 -19.42 -17.96 3.33
N ILE A 433 -19.34 -17.69 4.64
CA ILE A 433 -18.20 -17.03 5.27
C ILE A 433 -17.80 -17.83 6.52
N ALA A 434 -16.51 -18.13 6.68
CA ALA A 434 -16.00 -18.88 7.83
C ALA A 434 -15.92 -18.00 9.10
N ARG A 435 -15.98 -18.63 10.28
CA ARG A 435 -16.14 -17.92 11.58
C ARG A 435 -14.91 -17.15 12.05
N ASP A 436 -13.79 -17.48 11.44
CA ASP A 436 -12.46 -16.94 11.65
C ASP A 436 -12.10 -15.87 10.61
N GLU A 437 -12.94 -15.63 9.59
CA GLU A 437 -12.84 -14.44 8.75
C GLU A 437 -13.00 -13.17 9.61
N PHE A 438 -12.32 -12.10 9.20
CA PHE A 438 -12.16 -10.90 10.02
C PHE A 438 -12.30 -9.60 9.24
N VAL A 439 -12.98 -8.63 9.84
CA VAL A 439 -13.03 -7.23 9.43
C VAL A 439 -13.28 -6.31 10.63
N GLU A 440 -12.49 -5.26 10.76
CA GLU A 440 -12.73 -4.16 11.69
C GLU A 440 -12.55 -2.80 10.98
N THR A 441 -13.08 -1.74 11.59
CA THR A 441 -12.76 -0.36 11.18
C THR A 441 -11.39 0.01 11.73
N SER A 442 -10.38 0.16 10.87
CA SER A 442 -9.03 0.53 11.29
C SER A 442 -8.80 2.04 11.38
N HIS A 443 -9.61 2.85 10.69
CA HIS A 443 -9.52 4.31 10.76
C HIS A 443 -10.89 4.97 10.69
N VAL A 444 -11.08 6.05 11.46
CA VAL A 444 -12.18 7.00 11.32
C VAL A 444 -11.59 8.33 10.85
N ASN A 445 -11.53 8.52 9.53
CA ASN A 445 -10.79 9.60 8.89
C ASN A 445 -11.60 10.90 8.74
N SER A 446 -12.93 10.81 8.56
CA SER A 446 -13.83 11.96 8.46
C SER A 446 -15.29 11.56 8.64
N GLN A 447 -16.20 12.53 8.72
CA GLN A 447 -17.65 12.29 8.73
C GLN A 447 -18.17 11.52 7.49
N LEU A 448 -17.38 11.46 6.41
CA LEU A 448 -17.68 10.76 5.16
C LEU A 448 -16.68 9.64 4.82
N GLN A 449 -15.76 9.27 5.73
CA GLN A 449 -14.73 8.29 5.40
C GLN A 449 -14.27 7.47 6.61
N ILE A 450 -14.39 6.15 6.48
CA ILE A 450 -13.76 5.16 7.35
C ILE A 450 -12.83 4.26 6.52
N VAL A 451 -11.89 3.58 7.16
CA VAL A 451 -11.10 2.51 6.54
C VAL A 451 -11.44 1.21 7.24
N LEU A 452 -11.76 0.16 6.47
CA LEU A 452 -11.89 -1.20 6.97
C LEU A 452 -10.62 -1.99 6.68
N ALA A 453 -10.30 -2.92 7.56
CA ALA A 453 -9.15 -3.79 7.39
C ALA A 453 -9.43 -5.19 7.96
N GLY A 454 -8.83 -6.21 7.33
CA GLY A 454 -8.93 -7.58 7.79
C GLY A 454 -8.58 -8.59 6.69
N THR A 455 -9.29 -9.72 6.72
CA THR A 455 -9.32 -10.71 5.64
C THR A 455 -9.97 -10.14 4.38
N THR A 456 -9.55 -10.62 3.20
CA THR A 456 -10.17 -10.25 1.91
C THR A 456 -11.67 -10.57 1.88
N VAL A 457 -12.10 -11.69 2.46
CA VAL A 457 -13.53 -12.07 2.51
C VAL A 457 -14.32 -11.14 3.44
N GLY A 458 -13.87 -10.98 4.69
CA GLY A 458 -14.55 -10.14 5.68
C GLY A 458 -14.67 -8.68 5.23
N VAL A 459 -13.59 -8.07 4.73
CA VAL A 459 -13.58 -6.67 4.31
C VAL A 459 -14.52 -6.42 3.14
N ASN A 460 -14.51 -7.28 2.10
CA ASN A 460 -15.41 -7.08 0.97
C ASN A 460 -16.88 -7.35 1.33
N TYR A 461 -17.17 -8.36 2.17
CA TYR A 461 -18.52 -8.57 2.68
C TYR A 461 -19.04 -7.34 3.46
N ALA A 462 -18.22 -6.72 4.31
CA ALA A 462 -18.58 -5.48 4.99
C ALA A 462 -18.81 -4.32 4.01
N CYS A 463 -17.95 -4.16 2.99
CA CYS A 463 -18.12 -3.16 1.93
C CYS A 463 -19.46 -3.31 1.19
N ASP A 464 -19.83 -4.54 0.80
CA ASP A 464 -21.08 -4.82 0.10
C ASP A 464 -22.30 -4.69 1.02
N ARG A 465 -22.20 -5.11 2.28
CA ARG A 465 -23.22 -4.93 3.31
C ARG A 465 -23.54 -3.44 3.55
N LEU A 466 -22.51 -2.62 3.72
CA LEU A 466 -22.63 -1.16 3.87
C LEU A 466 -23.26 -0.53 2.62
N ARG A 467 -22.88 -0.99 1.42
CA ARG A 467 -23.45 -0.52 0.15
C ARG A 467 -24.92 -0.88 0.02
N PHE A 468 -25.28 -2.14 0.29
CA PHE A 468 -26.64 -2.67 0.22
C PHE A 468 -27.59 -1.96 1.20
N LYS A 469 -27.16 -1.70 2.44
CA LYS A 469 -27.94 -0.95 3.44
C LYS A 469 -28.03 0.56 3.18
N GLY A 470 -27.47 1.07 2.08
CA GLY A 470 -27.49 2.49 1.75
C GLY A 470 -26.57 3.35 2.63
N ILE A 471 -25.66 2.74 3.40
CA ILE A 471 -24.75 3.43 4.33
C ILE A 471 -23.48 3.87 3.58
N GLY A 472 -22.80 2.94 2.92
CA GLY A 472 -21.59 3.17 2.11
C GLY A 472 -21.91 3.45 0.65
N ALA A 473 -21.15 4.34 0.03
CA ALA A 473 -21.26 4.74 -1.37
C ALA A 473 -20.29 3.96 -2.28
N HIS A 474 -19.02 3.92 -1.91
CA HIS A 474 -17.92 3.35 -2.69
C HIS A 474 -16.81 2.86 -1.76
N ALA A 475 -15.96 1.95 -2.23
CA ALA A 475 -14.82 1.41 -1.48
C ALA A 475 -13.61 1.31 -2.41
N VAL A 476 -12.42 1.65 -1.90
CA VAL A 476 -11.14 1.69 -2.64
C VAL A 476 -10.06 0.98 -1.84
N ASN A 477 -9.37 0.01 -2.43
CA ASN A 477 -8.31 -0.75 -1.74
C ASN A 477 -7.03 0.08 -1.58
N LEU A 478 -6.40 -0.02 -0.41
CA LEU A 478 -5.20 0.74 -0.04
C LEU A 478 -3.92 -0.08 -0.28
N PRO A 479 -2.79 0.56 -0.65
CA PRO A 479 -1.48 -0.08 -0.69
C PRO A 479 -0.92 -0.25 0.73
N MET A 480 -1.49 -1.22 1.47
CA MET A 480 -1.10 -1.59 2.83
C MET A 480 -0.89 -3.11 2.90
N SER A 481 0.18 -3.50 3.58
CA SER A 481 0.66 -4.89 3.69
C SER A 481 -0.10 -5.78 4.69
N GLY A 482 -1.15 -5.25 5.32
CA GLY A 482 -1.99 -6.01 6.24
C GLY A 482 -2.91 -5.13 7.09
N PRO A 483 -3.74 -5.74 7.95
CA PRO A 483 -4.77 -5.07 8.74
C PRO A 483 -4.25 -4.43 10.03
N TYR A 484 -3.30 -3.50 9.89
CA TYR A 484 -2.85 -2.65 11.00
C TYR A 484 -3.99 -1.78 11.53
N ASN A 485 -3.87 -1.37 12.81
CA ASN A 485 -4.89 -0.61 13.55
C ASN A 485 -6.21 -1.39 13.74
N THR A 486 -6.11 -2.71 13.90
CA THR A 486 -7.22 -3.62 14.28
C THR A 486 -6.72 -4.69 15.26
N SER A 487 -7.65 -5.39 15.92
CA SER A 487 -7.30 -6.49 16.85
C SER A 487 -6.55 -7.65 16.17
N PHE A 488 -6.50 -7.70 14.84
CA PHE A 488 -5.77 -8.72 14.07
C PHE A 488 -4.25 -8.67 14.26
N VAL A 489 -3.71 -7.52 14.70
CA VAL A 489 -2.28 -7.34 14.98
C VAL A 489 -1.95 -7.23 16.48
N GLU A 490 -2.85 -7.70 17.33
CA GLU A 490 -2.78 -7.58 18.80
C GLU A 490 -1.61 -8.35 19.44
N THR A 491 -1.11 -9.43 18.86
CA THR A 491 0.15 -10.05 19.31
C THR A 491 1.37 -9.20 18.95
N GLY A 492 1.38 -8.57 17.77
CA GLY A 492 2.39 -7.60 17.37
C GLY A 492 2.37 -6.33 18.22
N SER A 493 1.19 -5.81 18.59
CA SER A 493 1.06 -4.65 19.48
C SER A 493 1.60 -4.95 20.88
N ARG A 494 1.33 -6.13 21.44
CA ARG A 494 1.87 -6.53 22.75
C ARG A 494 3.39 -6.76 22.75
N ALA A 495 3.96 -7.29 21.67
CA ALA A 495 5.43 -7.36 21.53
C ALA A 495 6.05 -5.94 21.49
N PHE A 496 5.44 -5.03 20.72
CA PHE A 496 5.89 -3.64 20.64
C PHE A 496 5.69 -2.84 21.93
N ALA A 497 4.61 -3.10 22.69
CA ALA A 497 4.36 -2.49 23.99
C ALA A 497 5.53 -2.71 24.97
N GLY A 498 6.13 -3.91 24.97
CA GLY A 498 7.32 -4.19 25.79
C GLY A 498 8.56 -3.36 25.43
N LEU A 499 8.71 -2.96 24.15
CA LEU A 499 9.74 -1.99 23.75
C LEU A 499 9.36 -0.55 24.15
N VAL A 500 8.07 -0.20 24.06
CA VAL A 500 7.53 1.10 24.49
C VAL A 500 7.69 1.31 26.00
N ASP A 501 7.57 0.26 26.81
CA ASP A 501 7.78 0.31 28.27
C ASP A 501 9.22 0.70 28.67
N VAL A 502 10.20 0.41 27.80
CA VAL A 502 11.62 0.76 28.02
C VAL A 502 12.13 1.85 27.08
N MET A 503 11.24 2.51 26.33
CA MET A 503 11.62 3.55 25.35
C MET A 503 12.08 4.84 26.07
N PRO A 504 13.26 5.39 25.70
CA PRO A 504 13.70 6.73 26.09
C PRO A 504 12.68 7.76 25.60
N LEU A 505 11.95 8.36 26.54
CA LEU A 505 10.85 9.30 26.26
C LEU A 505 10.94 10.49 27.21
N HIS A 506 10.82 11.67 26.63
CA HIS A 506 10.94 12.97 27.29
C HIS A 506 9.63 13.76 27.15
N GLU A 507 9.45 14.76 28.01
CA GLU A 507 8.30 15.65 27.92
C GLU A 507 8.34 16.47 26.61
N PRO A 508 7.23 16.55 25.85
CA PRO A 508 7.16 17.39 24.66
C PRO A 508 7.46 18.86 24.94
N CYS A 509 7.94 19.58 23.92
CA CYS A 509 8.11 21.03 23.96
C CYS A 509 6.80 21.72 24.41
N ARG A 510 6.85 22.40 25.57
CA ARG A 510 5.68 22.99 26.25
C ARG A 510 4.88 24.01 25.42
N ASP A 511 5.51 24.58 24.40
CA ASP A 511 4.90 25.58 23.52
C ASP A 511 3.99 24.95 22.44
N VAL A 512 4.09 23.63 22.19
CA VAL A 512 3.38 22.92 21.11
C VAL A 512 2.69 21.67 21.63
N LYS A 513 1.35 21.69 21.68
CA LYS A 513 0.55 20.56 22.17
C LYS A 513 0.53 19.38 21.20
N VAL A 514 0.95 18.20 21.64
CA VAL A 514 0.85 16.95 20.86
C VAL A 514 -0.56 16.37 21.01
N VAL A 515 -1.21 16.03 19.90
CA VAL A 515 -2.56 15.42 19.87
C VAL A 515 -2.49 13.95 19.43
N SER A 516 -3.10 13.08 20.22
CA SER A 516 -3.25 11.64 20.00
C SER A 516 -3.91 11.31 18.65
N SER A 517 -3.50 10.17 18.09
CA SER A 517 -4.14 9.54 16.94
C SER A 517 -5.14 8.43 17.32
N VAL A 518 -5.12 7.99 18.59
CA VAL A 518 -5.90 6.88 19.14
C VAL A 518 -7.26 7.33 19.69
N ASP A 519 -7.30 8.45 20.41
CA ASP A 519 -8.54 8.99 21.00
C ASP A 519 -8.76 10.49 20.74
N GLY A 520 -7.72 11.23 20.34
CA GLY A 520 -7.74 12.67 20.12
C GLY A 520 -7.43 13.52 21.37
N ARG A 521 -6.99 12.95 22.48
CA ARG A 521 -6.50 13.70 23.65
C ARG A 521 -5.23 14.48 23.34
N ILE A 522 -4.95 15.51 24.13
CA ILE A 522 -3.62 16.12 24.20
C ILE A 522 -2.80 15.30 25.19
N PHE A 523 -1.51 15.12 24.91
CA PHE A 523 -0.57 14.54 25.88
C PHE A 523 -0.13 15.62 26.88
N ASP A 524 -0.37 15.38 28.17
CA ASP A 524 0.04 16.27 29.26
C ASP A 524 1.35 15.80 29.94
N ASN A 525 1.75 14.53 29.73
CA ASN A 525 2.97 13.93 30.31
C ASN A 525 3.53 12.75 29.48
N VAL A 526 4.76 12.29 29.78
CA VAL A 526 5.41 11.13 29.14
C VAL A 526 4.59 9.83 29.17
N GLU A 527 3.82 9.56 30.23
CA GLU A 527 3.06 8.30 30.29
C GLU A 527 1.81 8.34 29.38
N ASP A 528 1.30 9.52 29.03
CA ASP A 528 0.24 9.64 28.02
C ASP A 528 0.73 9.18 26.64
N ILE A 529 1.99 9.50 26.32
CA ILE A 529 2.69 9.05 25.12
C ILE A 529 2.86 7.53 25.19
N ARG A 530 3.33 7.01 26.33
CA ARG A 530 3.59 5.58 26.51
C ARG A 530 2.30 4.76 26.34
N ASP A 531 1.19 5.20 26.93
CA ASP A 531 -0.13 4.59 26.75
C ASP A 531 -0.62 4.62 25.30
N ASP A 532 -0.49 5.74 24.59
CA ASP A 532 -0.87 5.84 23.17
C ASP A 532 -0.07 4.85 22.33
N LEU A 533 1.27 4.84 22.48
CA LEU A 533 2.16 4.01 21.68
C LEU A 533 2.03 2.50 21.96
N ARG A 534 1.68 2.09 23.19
CA ARG A 534 1.41 0.68 23.54
C ARG A 534 0.28 0.08 22.69
N VAL A 535 -0.78 0.86 22.44
CA VAL A 535 -2.03 0.37 21.81
C VAL A 535 -2.22 0.82 20.36
N ALA A 536 -1.46 1.82 19.89
CA ALA A 536 -1.59 2.42 18.56
C ALA A 536 -1.23 1.50 17.37
N LEU A 537 -0.89 0.23 17.57
CA LEU A 537 -0.75 -0.75 16.47
C LEU A 537 -2.01 -1.63 16.30
N SER A 538 -2.71 -2.02 17.37
CA SER A 538 -3.98 -2.76 17.30
C SER A 538 -5.25 -1.90 17.45
N THR A 539 -5.14 -0.66 17.91
CA THR A 539 -6.30 0.23 18.08
C THR A 539 -6.58 1.07 16.82
N PRO A 540 -7.86 1.28 16.44
CA PRO A 540 -8.23 2.13 15.29
C PRO A 540 -7.78 3.59 15.43
N VAL A 541 -7.31 4.19 14.33
CA VAL A 541 -6.93 5.61 14.28
C VAL A 541 -8.17 6.49 14.25
N ARG A 542 -8.39 7.29 15.29
CA ARG A 542 -9.53 8.22 15.43
C ARG A 542 -9.18 9.61 14.92
N TRP A 543 -8.73 9.70 13.67
CA TRP A 543 -8.29 10.96 13.07
C TRP A 543 -9.36 12.06 13.10
N LEU A 544 -10.65 11.70 12.98
CA LEU A 544 -11.77 12.62 13.19
C LEU A 544 -11.76 13.27 14.59
N ASN A 545 -11.49 12.50 15.64
CA ASN A 545 -11.33 13.03 17.00
C ASN A 545 -10.13 13.98 17.10
N SER A 546 -9.01 13.64 16.47
CA SER A 546 -7.83 14.52 16.40
C SER A 546 -8.17 15.86 15.74
N ILE A 547 -8.95 15.85 14.65
CA ILE A 547 -9.46 17.07 14.00
C ILE A 547 -10.43 17.83 14.94
N ASP A 548 -11.32 17.14 15.64
CA ASP A 548 -12.26 17.76 16.59
C ASP A 548 -11.52 18.51 17.71
N THR A 549 -10.52 17.88 18.33
CA THR A 549 -9.66 18.53 19.34
C THR A 549 -8.93 19.73 18.75
N LEU A 550 -8.26 19.59 17.61
CA LEU A 550 -7.52 20.71 16.99
C LEU A 550 -8.43 21.90 16.67
N VAL A 551 -9.60 21.66 16.08
CA VAL A 551 -10.57 22.72 15.74
C VAL A 551 -11.15 23.39 17.00
N LYS A 552 -11.45 22.59 18.04
CA LYS A 552 -11.96 23.04 19.35
C LYS A 552 -10.94 23.90 20.09
N GLU A 553 -9.68 23.48 20.14
CA GLU A 553 -8.58 24.20 20.79
C GLU A 553 -8.24 25.52 20.10
N GLY A 554 -8.52 25.63 18.79
CA GLY A 554 -8.46 26.90 18.07
C GLY A 554 -7.72 26.87 16.74
N ALA A 555 -7.22 25.72 16.29
CA ALA A 555 -6.50 25.61 15.01
C ALA A 555 -7.36 26.08 13.83
N ARG A 556 -6.80 26.96 12.99
CA ARG A 556 -7.43 27.46 11.76
C ARG A 556 -6.60 27.18 10.52
N ARG A 557 -5.27 27.18 10.63
CA ARG A 557 -4.38 26.63 9.60
C ARG A 557 -3.92 25.24 9.99
N PHE A 558 -3.81 24.37 8.99
CA PHE A 558 -3.21 23.05 9.08
C PHE A 558 -2.12 22.95 8.02
N VAL A 559 -0.91 22.54 8.41
CA VAL A 559 0.19 22.30 7.46
C VAL A 559 0.50 20.82 7.46
N CYS A 560 0.19 20.14 6.37
CA CYS A 560 0.55 18.74 6.17
C CYS A 560 1.99 18.67 5.62
N LEU A 561 2.89 18.01 6.34
CA LEU A 561 4.32 17.95 6.02
C LEU A 561 4.78 16.49 5.91
N GLY A 562 5.34 16.09 4.76
CA GLY A 562 5.80 14.72 4.52
C GLY A 562 5.30 14.13 3.19
N PRO A 563 5.38 12.80 2.99
CA PRO A 563 5.04 12.18 1.72
C PRO A 563 3.53 12.20 1.42
N SER A 564 3.19 12.45 0.15
CA SER A 564 1.83 12.45 -0.42
C SER A 564 0.90 13.57 0.07
N ARG A 565 0.01 14.02 -0.81
CA ARG A 565 -1.06 15.00 -0.49
C ARG A 565 -2.31 14.34 0.11
N ALA A 566 -2.24 13.05 0.46
CA ALA A 566 -3.38 12.24 0.87
C ALA A 566 -4.10 12.79 2.11
N ILE A 567 -3.34 13.08 3.16
CA ILE A 567 -3.85 13.60 4.43
C ILE A 567 -4.44 15.01 4.28
N ALA A 568 -3.80 15.88 3.51
CA ALA A 568 -4.32 17.20 3.17
C ALA A 568 -5.66 17.11 2.40
N GLN A 569 -5.77 16.18 1.44
CA GLN A 569 -7.03 15.91 0.72
C GLN A 569 -8.14 15.38 1.63
N GLN A 570 -7.83 14.60 2.66
CA GLN A 570 -8.82 14.12 3.63
C GLN A 570 -9.27 15.27 4.56
N LEU A 571 -8.31 15.99 5.13
CA LEU A 571 -8.50 17.10 6.05
C LEU A 571 -9.27 18.29 5.43
N SER A 572 -8.87 18.74 4.24
CA SER A 572 -9.53 19.82 3.49
C SER A 572 -11.03 19.57 3.27
N ARG A 573 -11.44 18.32 3.01
CA ARG A 573 -12.86 17.96 2.86
C ARG A 573 -13.61 17.92 4.19
N GLU A 574 -13.03 17.39 5.26
CA GLU A 574 -13.66 17.39 6.58
C GLU A 574 -13.89 18.83 7.08
N LEU A 575 -12.93 19.72 6.88
CA LEU A 575 -13.05 21.14 7.24
C LEU A 575 -14.09 21.86 6.37
N ALA A 576 -14.12 21.61 5.04
CA ALA A 576 -15.14 22.17 4.15
C ALA A 576 -16.57 21.68 4.45
N LEU A 577 -16.76 20.48 5.03
CA LEU A 577 -18.05 20.02 5.53
C LEU A 577 -18.49 20.81 6.78
N ARG A 578 -17.54 21.14 7.67
CA ARG A 578 -17.81 21.94 8.88
C ARG A 578 -18.20 23.39 8.52
N GLU A 579 -17.55 24.01 7.54
CA GLU A 579 -17.92 25.35 7.06
C GLU A 579 -19.33 25.40 6.48
N ARG A 580 -19.72 24.36 5.71
CA ARG A 580 -21.09 24.20 5.20
C ARG A 580 -22.11 23.99 6.31
N ALA A 581 -21.80 23.15 7.30
CA ALA A 581 -22.66 22.92 8.47
C ALA A 581 -22.86 24.20 9.32
N GLN A 582 -21.92 25.14 9.29
CA GLN A 582 -22.02 26.47 9.90
C GLN A 582 -22.80 27.51 9.06
N GLY A 583 -23.37 27.12 7.91
CA GLY A 583 -24.19 28.02 7.07
C GLY A 583 -23.40 29.08 6.28
N ARG A 584 -22.07 28.95 6.17
CA ARG A 584 -21.21 29.96 5.52
C ARG A 584 -21.37 30.05 3.98
N ASP A 585 -22.26 29.27 3.37
CA ASP A 585 -22.54 29.35 1.93
C ASP A 585 -23.26 30.64 1.49
N GLY A 586 -23.80 31.44 2.42
CA GLY A 586 -24.47 32.72 2.09
C GLY A 586 -23.60 33.78 1.38
N LEU A 587 -22.28 33.62 1.40
CA LEU A 587 -21.31 34.48 0.68
C LEU A 587 -20.91 33.91 -0.70
N ALA A 588 -21.59 32.86 -1.21
CA ALA A 588 -21.25 32.25 -2.49
C ALA A 588 -21.48 33.13 -3.74
N GLY A 589 -22.06 34.32 -3.59
CA GLY A 589 -22.04 35.37 -4.60
C GLY A 589 -20.79 36.25 -4.47
N ASN A 590 -19.89 36.18 -5.44
CA ASN A 590 -18.69 37.02 -5.63
C ASN A 590 -17.56 36.93 -4.58
N CYS A 591 -17.71 36.34 -3.38
CA CYS A 591 -16.58 36.15 -2.45
C CYS A 591 -15.63 34.99 -2.82
N ALA A 592 -15.61 34.54 -4.08
CA ALA A 592 -14.67 33.51 -4.54
C ALA A 592 -13.23 34.04 -4.65
N ASP A 593 -13.07 35.35 -4.82
CA ASP A 593 -11.78 36.03 -5.01
C ASP A 593 -11.18 36.57 -3.70
N ASP A 594 -11.77 36.25 -2.54
CA ASP A 594 -11.29 36.68 -1.21
C ASP A 594 -10.91 35.49 -0.30
N PRO A 595 -9.62 35.08 -0.28
CA PRO A 595 -9.09 34.06 0.61
C PRO A 595 -9.13 34.42 2.10
N GLU A 596 -9.33 35.69 2.46
CA GLU A 596 -9.38 36.15 3.86
C GLU A 596 -10.72 35.75 4.53
N SER A 597 -11.73 35.38 3.74
CA SER A 597 -13.05 34.95 4.18
C SER A 597 -13.16 33.49 4.71
N LEU A 598 -12.16 32.63 4.43
CA LEU A 598 -12.20 31.21 4.78
C LEU A 598 -11.93 30.95 6.27
N ALA A 599 -12.71 30.04 6.88
CA ALA A 599 -12.56 29.70 8.30
C ALA A 599 -11.36 28.78 8.56
N PHE A 600 -11.03 27.94 7.57
CA PHE A 600 -9.92 27.00 7.64
C PHE A 600 -8.99 27.08 6.42
N GLU A 601 -7.73 26.68 6.61
CA GLU A 601 -6.67 26.76 5.61
C GLU A 601 -5.81 25.49 5.68
N VAL A 602 -5.54 24.83 4.54
CA VAL A 602 -4.80 23.55 4.51
C VAL A 602 -3.66 23.60 3.48
N TRP A 603 -2.43 23.51 3.97
CA TRP A 603 -1.20 23.43 3.15
C TRP A 603 -0.75 21.97 2.99
N SER A 604 -0.10 21.64 1.88
CA SER A 604 0.39 20.29 1.58
C SER A 604 1.83 20.31 1.08
N VAL A 605 2.79 20.35 2.00
CA VAL A 605 4.22 20.39 1.71
C VAL A 605 4.77 18.97 1.59
N ALA A 606 4.86 18.51 0.34
CA ALA A 606 5.27 17.15 -0.03
C ALA A 606 6.33 17.12 -1.15
N THR A 607 6.92 18.27 -1.48
CA THR A 607 7.92 18.50 -2.54
C THR A 607 8.94 19.55 -2.09
N ALA A 608 10.13 19.57 -2.71
CA ALA A 608 11.14 20.62 -2.51
C ALA A 608 10.58 22.02 -2.84
N GLU A 609 9.83 22.14 -3.94
CA GLU A 609 9.15 23.39 -4.31
C GLU A 609 8.15 23.82 -3.23
N GLY A 610 7.38 22.89 -2.66
CA GLY A 610 6.46 23.17 -1.56
C GLY A 610 7.15 23.68 -0.30
N VAL A 611 8.42 23.31 -0.05
CA VAL A 611 9.24 23.88 1.04
C VAL A 611 9.61 25.32 0.72
N GLU A 612 10.10 25.60 -0.49
CA GLU A 612 10.47 26.96 -0.90
C GLU A 612 9.27 27.91 -0.90
N GLN A 613 8.10 27.45 -1.37
CA GLN A 613 6.84 28.17 -1.28
C GLN A 613 6.45 28.47 0.18
N LEU A 614 6.48 27.46 1.07
CA LEU A 614 6.21 27.65 2.50
C LEU A 614 7.19 28.66 3.13
N VAL A 615 8.49 28.52 2.88
CA VAL A 615 9.54 29.41 3.40
C VAL A 615 9.34 30.85 2.93
N SER A 616 9.06 31.05 1.63
CA SER A 616 8.75 32.35 1.05
C SER A 616 7.55 33.01 1.76
N SER A 617 6.48 32.23 1.98
CA SER A 617 5.28 32.71 2.66
C SER A 617 5.46 32.95 4.16
N LEU A 618 6.29 32.16 4.87
CA LEU A 618 6.64 32.40 6.28
C LEU A 618 7.55 33.62 6.45
N ARG A 619 8.45 33.87 5.49
CA ARG A 619 9.30 35.06 5.48
C ARG A 619 8.49 36.33 5.17
N SER A 620 7.49 36.26 4.28
CA SER A 620 6.58 37.39 4.06
C SER A 620 5.78 37.73 5.31
N LEU A 621 5.36 36.72 6.09
CA LEU A 621 4.73 36.86 7.41
C LEU A 621 5.56 37.65 8.43
N ARG A 622 6.90 37.56 8.38
CA ARG A 622 7.81 38.29 9.28
C ARG A 622 8.12 39.72 8.81
N SER A 623 7.55 40.15 7.68
CA SER A 623 7.80 41.45 7.02
C SER A 623 6.57 42.35 6.90
N ALA A 624 5.45 41.94 7.50
CA ALA A 624 4.15 42.62 7.49
C ALA A 624 3.65 42.85 8.93
#